data_AF-A0A936FUZ0-F1
#
_entry.id   AF-A0A936FUZ0-F1
#
_cell.length_a   1.000
_cell.length_b   1.000
_cell.length_c   1.000
_cell.angle_alpha   90.00
_cell.angle_beta   90.00
_cell.angle_gamma   90.00
#
_symmetry.space_group_name_H-M   'P 1'
#
loop_
_entity.id
_entity.type
_entity.pdbx_description
1 polymer ?
#
loop_
_entity_poly.entity_id
_entity_poly.type
_entity_poly.pdbx_seq_one_letter_code
_entity_poly.pdbx_strand_id
1 'polypeptide(L)'
;MKIHSINLNLQVDNELLHIGNSIYASTKGKMHPSGNYIYGTNNGISPSDIEKYSILNGNAEYLYDSPYHGDYPISGDLWFSEDGLRVFTRGKTVLRTSANKDQDMLYNGTIALESNFAHIMNLDYSTVKNNIYIISSDEDTWTNKRKPFIYIYNSNNLLFKSKIELEKYLVGANFYDAEPYFVFSNSSGNSIYVFTKAKGSGLVNEWGLQKIDI
;
A
#
# COMPACT_ATOMS: atom_id res chain seq x y z
N MET A 1 -19.95 -9.21 -1.23
CA MET A 1 -18.91 -10.17 -1.66
C MET A 1 -18.51 -11.03 -0.45
N LYS A 2 -17.80 -12.13 -0.66
CA LYS A 2 -17.31 -13.03 0.40
C LYS A 2 -15.81 -13.28 0.24
N ILE A 3 -15.12 -13.54 1.34
CA ILE A 3 -13.76 -14.09 1.34
C ILE A 3 -13.89 -15.61 1.36
N HIS A 4 -13.15 -16.26 0.48
CA HIS A 4 -13.13 -17.71 0.33
C HIS A 4 -11.79 -18.22 0.85
N SER A 5 -11.84 -19.13 1.82
CA SER A 5 -10.66 -19.76 2.41
C SER A 5 -10.57 -21.19 1.89
N ILE A 6 -9.48 -21.53 1.21
CA ILE A 6 -9.29 -22.85 0.59
C ILE A 6 -8.24 -23.65 1.38
N ASN A 7 -8.65 -24.79 1.93
CA ASN A 7 -7.77 -25.73 2.61
C ASN A 7 -7.14 -26.70 1.60
N LEU A 8 -5.89 -26.42 1.23
CA LEU A 8 -5.16 -27.24 0.25
C LEU A 8 -4.82 -28.66 0.72
N ASN A 9 -5.07 -29.01 1.99
CA ASN A 9 -4.87 -30.38 2.50
C ASN A 9 -6.09 -31.30 2.25
N LEU A 10 -7.23 -30.75 1.84
CA LEU A 10 -8.45 -31.51 1.56
C LEU A 10 -8.68 -31.58 0.04
N GLN A 11 -9.07 -32.76 -0.46
CA GLN A 11 -9.30 -32.98 -1.90
C GLN A 11 -10.71 -32.54 -2.36
N VAL A 12 -11.68 -32.52 -1.44
CA VAL A 12 -13.09 -32.14 -1.68
C VAL A 12 -13.60 -31.33 -0.50
N ASP A 13 -14.67 -30.55 -0.71
CA ASP A 13 -15.30 -29.69 0.31
C ASP A 13 -14.28 -28.85 1.10
N ASN A 14 -13.30 -28.32 0.38
CA ASN A 14 -12.12 -27.69 0.95
C ASN A 14 -12.23 -26.17 1.05
N GLU A 15 -13.40 -25.60 0.76
CA GLU A 15 -13.64 -24.17 0.72
C GLU A 15 -14.58 -23.74 1.84
N LEU A 16 -14.20 -22.68 2.56
CA LEU A 16 -15.01 -22.06 3.59
C LEU A 16 -15.28 -20.60 3.22
N LEU A 17 -16.54 -20.17 3.38
CA LEU A 17 -16.89 -18.77 3.33
C LEU A 17 -16.58 -18.10 4.67
N HIS A 18 -16.14 -16.85 4.60
CA HIS A 18 -15.86 -16.09 5.80
C HIS A 18 -17.09 -15.85 6.66
N ILE A 19 -16.86 -15.75 7.96
CA ILE A 19 -17.90 -15.52 8.99
C ILE A 19 -18.01 -14.02 9.28
N GLY A 20 -19.23 -13.54 9.51
CA GLY A 20 -19.53 -12.14 9.88
C GLY A 20 -19.96 -11.26 8.71
N ASN A 21 -19.65 -9.97 8.80
CA ASN A 21 -20.18 -8.93 7.90
C ASN A 21 -19.74 -9.14 6.44
N SER A 22 -20.59 -8.76 5.49
CA SER A 22 -20.25 -8.84 4.07
C SER A 22 -19.15 -7.86 3.70
N ILE A 23 -18.27 -8.26 2.78
CA ILE A 23 -17.22 -7.36 2.26
C ILE A 23 -17.74 -6.55 1.07
N TYR A 24 -17.34 -5.28 0.99
CA TYR A 24 -17.59 -4.46 -0.19
C TYR A 24 -16.81 -4.99 -1.40
N ALA A 25 -17.39 -4.89 -2.60
CA ALA A 25 -16.88 -5.63 -3.76
C ALA A 25 -15.49 -5.20 -4.22
N SER A 26 -15.14 -3.92 -4.05
CA SER A 26 -13.82 -3.40 -4.43
C SER A 26 -12.85 -3.35 -3.25
N THR A 27 -13.12 -4.07 -2.15
CA THR A 27 -12.23 -4.10 -0.99
C THR A 27 -10.86 -4.64 -1.39
N LYS A 28 -9.80 -3.89 -1.05
CA LYS A 28 -8.42 -4.38 -1.19
C LYS A 28 -7.91 -4.84 0.16
N GLY A 29 -7.67 -6.14 0.28
CA GLY A 29 -7.10 -6.76 1.47
C GLY A 29 -5.59 -6.92 1.39
N LYS A 30 -4.88 -6.70 2.50
CA LYS A 30 -3.50 -7.19 2.68
C LYS A 30 -3.35 -7.92 4.01
N MET A 31 -2.49 -8.94 3.98
CA MET A 31 -2.13 -9.71 5.16
C MET A 31 -1.21 -8.90 6.06
N HIS A 32 -1.51 -8.90 7.35
CA HIS A 32 -0.65 -8.34 8.38
C HIS A 32 0.67 -9.15 8.49
N PRO A 33 1.84 -8.54 8.77
CA PRO A 33 3.12 -9.26 8.83
C PRO A 33 3.16 -10.44 9.80
N SER A 34 2.31 -10.43 10.84
CA SER A 34 2.20 -11.56 11.76
C SER A 34 1.56 -12.82 11.17
N GLY A 35 0.95 -12.74 9.98
CA GLY A 35 0.22 -13.84 9.34
C GLY A 35 -1.16 -14.15 9.94
N ASN A 36 -1.57 -13.43 10.98
CA ASN A 36 -2.78 -13.76 11.75
C ASN A 36 -4.03 -13.02 11.28
N TYR A 37 -3.85 -11.91 10.55
CA TYR A 37 -4.92 -10.99 10.20
C TYR A 37 -4.83 -10.54 8.74
N ILE A 38 -5.98 -10.19 8.18
CA ILE A 38 -6.10 -9.41 6.95
C ILE A 38 -6.75 -8.09 7.33
N TYR A 39 -6.21 -6.98 6.80
CA TYR A 39 -6.88 -5.68 6.83
C TYR A 39 -7.36 -5.36 5.41
N GLY A 40 -8.60 -4.91 5.28
CA GLY A 40 -9.22 -4.55 4.02
C GLY A 40 -9.64 -3.09 3.99
N THR A 41 -9.47 -2.40 2.86
CA THR A 41 -10.00 -1.04 2.68
C THR A 41 -11.05 -0.99 1.59
N ASN A 42 -12.17 -0.34 1.86
CA ASN A 42 -13.25 -0.16 0.89
C ASN A 42 -12.78 0.85 -0.17
N ASN A 43 -12.93 0.52 -1.45
CA ASN A 43 -12.44 1.33 -2.56
C ASN A 43 -13.61 1.81 -3.45
N GLY A 44 -13.59 3.07 -3.89
CA GLY A 44 -14.63 3.62 -4.76
C GLY A 44 -15.93 4.05 -4.06
N ILE A 45 -15.93 4.12 -2.72
CA ILE A 45 -17.02 4.67 -1.92
C ILE A 45 -16.50 5.74 -0.95
N SER A 46 -17.40 6.61 -0.51
CA SER A 46 -17.12 7.68 0.46
C SER A 46 -18.20 7.69 1.56
N PRO A 47 -17.83 7.67 2.85
CA PRO A 47 -16.46 7.55 3.36
C PRO A 47 -15.83 6.18 3.05
N SER A 48 -14.51 6.17 2.84
CA SER A 48 -13.70 4.95 2.72
C SER A 48 -13.22 4.56 4.11
N ASP A 49 -13.21 3.26 4.41
CA ASP A 49 -12.91 2.72 5.74
C ASP A 49 -11.87 1.57 5.66
N ILE A 50 -11.43 1.10 6.82
CA ILE A 50 -10.57 -0.07 7.00
C ILE A 50 -11.23 -1.07 7.95
N GLU A 51 -11.25 -2.33 7.53
CA GLU A 51 -11.84 -3.47 8.22
C GLU A 51 -10.77 -4.50 8.55
N LYS A 52 -10.97 -5.31 9.60
CA LYS A 52 -10.06 -6.38 9.99
C LYS A 52 -10.74 -7.73 10.08
N TYR A 53 -9.98 -8.74 9.66
CA TYR A 53 -10.37 -10.13 9.61
C TYR A 53 -9.30 -10.98 10.32
N SER A 54 -9.72 -11.88 11.20
CA SER A 54 -8.86 -12.96 11.70
C SER A 54 -8.75 -14.05 10.65
N ILE A 55 -7.58 -14.66 10.51
CA ILE A 55 -7.34 -15.84 9.67
C ILE A 55 -6.64 -16.97 10.42
N LEU A 56 -6.57 -16.88 11.75
CA LEU A 56 -5.85 -17.82 12.63
C LEU A 56 -6.31 -19.28 12.50
N ASN A 57 -7.60 -19.50 12.24
CA ASN A 57 -8.20 -20.82 12.25
C ASN A 57 -8.40 -21.39 10.83
N GLY A 58 -7.70 -20.85 9.83
CA GLY A 58 -7.82 -21.29 8.43
C GLY A 58 -9.09 -20.84 7.71
N ASN A 59 -10.04 -20.21 8.41
CA ASN A 59 -11.13 -19.44 7.81
C ASN A 59 -11.02 -17.96 8.19
N ALA A 60 -11.42 -17.08 7.28
CA ALA A 60 -11.53 -15.66 7.56
C ALA A 60 -12.75 -15.36 8.44
N GLU A 61 -12.56 -14.55 9.47
CA GLU A 61 -13.61 -14.10 10.39
C GLU A 61 -13.56 -12.58 10.52
N TYR A 62 -14.64 -11.89 10.15
CA TYR A 62 -14.75 -10.45 10.37
C TYR A 62 -14.69 -10.14 11.86
N LEU A 63 -13.83 -9.19 12.24
CA LEU A 63 -13.72 -8.74 13.62
C LEU A 63 -14.44 -7.42 13.83
N TYR A 64 -13.97 -6.35 13.16
CA TYR A 64 -14.46 -4.98 13.30
C TYR A 64 -13.87 -4.07 12.21
N ASP A 65 -14.47 -2.90 12.05
CA ASP A 65 -13.98 -1.75 11.28
C ASP A 65 -13.26 -0.73 12.17
N SER A 66 -12.73 0.31 11.55
CA SER A 66 -12.06 1.40 12.26
C SER A 66 -13.05 2.17 13.14
N PRO A 67 -12.58 2.81 14.22
CA PRO A 67 -13.45 3.65 15.05
C PRO A 67 -13.83 4.99 14.38
N TYR A 68 -13.42 5.19 13.12
CA TYR A 68 -13.59 6.43 12.38
C TYR A 68 -14.64 6.28 11.28
N HIS A 69 -15.28 7.38 10.89
CA HIS A 69 -16.28 7.38 9.83
C HIS A 69 -16.08 8.58 8.90
N GLY A 70 -14.95 8.56 8.18
CA GLY A 70 -14.54 9.62 7.27
C GLY A 70 -13.67 10.72 7.89
N ASP A 71 -13.30 10.59 9.17
CA ASP A 71 -12.39 11.50 9.88
C ASP A 71 -11.01 11.56 9.23
N TYR A 72 -10.53 10.43 8.72
CA TYR A 72 -9.23 10.29 8.10
C TYR A 72 -9.32 9.65 6.71
N PRO A 73 -8.58 10.15 5.71
CA PRO A 73 -8.60 9.59 4.37
C PRO A 73 -7.91 8.21 4.31
N ILE A 74 -8.65 7.19 3.85
CA ILE A 74 -8.15 5.82 3.63
C ILE A 74 -7.84 5.57 2.14
N SER A 75 -8.81 5.86 1.27
CA SER A 75 -8.66 5.86 -0.20
C SER A 75 -8.34 4.50 -0.85
N GLY A 76 -8.73 3.38 -0.23
CA GLY A 76 -8.89 2.10 -0.94
C GLY A 76 -7.62 1.28 -1.24
N ASP A 77 -6.49 1.56 -0.59
CA ASP A 77 -5.33 0.65 -0.54
C ASP A 77 -4.58 0.86 0.80
N LEU A 78 -3.76 -0.11 1.19
CA LEU A 78 -2.97 -0.03 2.41
C LEU A 78 -1.61 -0.74 2.30
N TRP A 79 -0.68 -0.48 3.19
CA TRP A 79 0.63 -1.16 3.30
C TRP A 79 1.02 -1.22 4.77
N PHE A 80 1.78 -2.24 5.20
CA PHE A 80 2.21 -2.36 6.60
C PHE A 80 3.66 -1.92 6.77
N SER A 81 4.01 -1.45 7.97
CA SER A 81 5.41 -1.48 8.40
C SER A 81 5.88 -2.93 8.58
N GLU A 82 7.17 -3.19 8.38
CA GLU A 82 7.74 -4.54 8.50
C GLU A 82 7.52 -5.17 9.89
N ASP A 83 7.53 -4.34 10.93
CA ASP A 83 7.25 -4.75 12.32
C ASP A 83 5.77 -5.04 12.59
N GLY A 84 4.87 -4.72 11.65
CA GLY A 84 3.43 -4.88 11.81
C GLY A 84 2.85 -4.02 12.94
N LEU A 85 3.47 -2.89 13.29
CA LEU A 85 2.92 -1.96 14.30
C LEU A 85 2.12 -0.82 13.68
N ARG A 86 2.22 -0.61 12.36
CA ARG A 86 1.51 0.43 11.63
C ARG A 86 0.99 -0.05 10.29
N VAL A 87 -0.10 0.58 9.87
CA VAL A 87 -0.67 0.50 8.53
C VAL A 87 -0.73 1.89 7.92
N PHE A 88 -0.27 2.00 6.68
CA PHE A 88 -0.26 3.20 5.85
C PHE A 88 -1.35 3.08 4.80
N THR A 89 -2.20 4.10 4.64
CA THR A 89 -3.30 4.07 3.67
C THR A 89 -2.95 4.86 2.42
N ARG A 90 -3.61 4.55 1.30
CA ARG A 90 -3.50 5.34 0.06
C ARG A 90 -3.82 6.82 0.27
N GLY A 91 -4.73 7.10 1.20
CA GLY A 91 -5.13 8.44 1.62
C GLY A 91 -4.11 9.18 2.49
N LYS A 92 -2.94 8.59 2.74
CA LYS A 92 -1.82 9.14 3.53
C LYS A 92 -1.97 9.05 5.05
N THR A 93 -3.06 8.46 5.53
CA THR A 93 -3.27 8.23 6.96
C THR A 93 -2.39 7.07 7.42
N VAL A 94 -1.77 7.23 8.59
CA VAL A 94 -1.04 6.16 9.27
C VAL A 94 -1.81 5.79 10.52
N LEU A 95 -2.12 4.51 10.69
CA LEU A 95 -2.83 3.99 11.85
C LEU A 95 -1.95 2.95 12.57
N ARG A 96 -2.15 2.80 13.88
CA ARG A 96 -1.57 1.69 14.65
C ARG A 96 -2.25 0.38 14.26
N THR A 97 -1.52 -0.71 14.33
CA THR A 97 -2.06 -2.07 14.26
C THR A 97 -1.85 -2.79 15.59
N SER A 98 -2.87 -3.50 16.05
CA SER A 98 -2.82 -4.23 17.33
C SER A 98 -3.75 -5.42 17.33
N ALA A 99 -3.45 -6.46 18.10
CA ALA A 99 -4.41 -7.53 18.39
C ALA A 99 -5.54 -7.06 19.33
N ASN A 100 -5.29 -6.02 20.15
CA ASN A 100 -6.28 -5.42 21.03
C ASN A 100 -7.08 -4.36 20.28
N LYS A 101 -8.40 -4.57 20.17
CA LYS A 101 -9.34 -3.68 19.47
C LYS A 101 -9.21 -2.21 19.90
N ASP A 102 -9.09 -1.94 21.20
CA ASP A 102 -9.06 -0.56 21.73
C ASP A 102 -7.76 0.18 21.40
N GLN A 103 -6.76 -0.52 20.85
CA GLN A 103 -5.47 0.03 20.44
C GLN A 103 -5.22 -0.10 18.93
N ASP A 104 -6.14 -0.76 18.22
CA ASP A 104 -6.04 -1.08 16.81
C ASP A 104 -6.68 0.03 15.97
N MET A 105 -6.13 0.26 14.78
CA MET A 105 -6.59 1.29 13.84
C MET A 105 -6.66 2.71 14.42
N LEU A 106 -5.95 3.00 15.51
CA LEU A 106 -5.88 4.35 16.07
C LEU A 106 -4.94 5.22 15.24
N TYR A 107 -5.33 6.49 15.02
CA TYR A 107 -4.52 7.46 14.30
C TYR A 107 -3.09 7.57 14.86
N ASN A 108 -2.11 7.49 13.97
CA ASN A 108 -0.68 7.56 14.29
C ASN A 108 0.10 8.55 13.41
N GLY A 109 -0.58 9.37 12.62
CA GLY A 109 0.03 10.42 11.83
C GLY A 109 -0.46 10.46 10.40
N THR A 110 0.08 11.41 9.64
CA THR A 110 -0.22 11.58 8.21
C THR A 110 1.07 11.83 7.46
N ILE A 111 1.24 11.19 6.31
CA ILE A 111 2.36 11.45 5.41
C ILE A 111 2.06 12.71 4.59
N ALA A 112 2.92 13.72 4.71
CA ALA A 112 2.83 14.94 3.92
C ALA A 112 3.45 14.73 2.52
N LEU A 113 2.62 14.58 1.50
CA LEU A 113 3.05 14.61 0.09
C LEU A 113 3.15 16.04 -0.42
N GLU A 114 3.80 16.25 -1.58
CA GLU A 114 3.97 17.59 -2.19
C GLU A 114 2.63 18.29 -2.51
N SER A 115 1.54 17.55 -2.70
CA SER A 115 0.19 18.09 -2.87
C SER A 115 -0.78 17.45 -1.89
N ASN A 116 -1.71 18.26 -1.36
CA ASN A 116 -2.78 17.79 -0.49
C ASN A 116 -3.76 16.86 -1.21
N PHE A 117 -3.85 16.94 -2.53
CA PHE A 117 -4.71 16.07 -3.35
C PHE A 117 -4.00 14.81 -3.85
N ALA A 118 -2.67 14.72 -3.66
CA ALA A 118 -1.91 13.54 -4.03
C ALA A 118 -2.20 12.34 -3.11
N HIS A 119 -2.02 11.16 -3.67
CA HIS A 119 -2.19 9.86 -3.03
C HIS A 119 -0.88 9.06 -3.03
N ILE A 120 -0.78 8.11 -2.09
CA ILE A 120 0.23 7.06 -2.12
C ILE A 120 -0.21 6.01 -3.15
N MET A 121 0.60 5.83 -4.18
CA MET A 121 0.30 4.88 -5.27
C MET A 121 0.98 3.53 -5.05
N ASN A 122 2.12 3.53 -4.34
CA ASN A 122 2.79 2.36 -3.82
C ASN A 122 3.72 2.78 -2.69
N LEU A 123 3.97 1.87 -1.75
CA LEU A 123 4.82 2.11 -0.58
C LEU A 123 5.61 0.84 -0.27
N ASP A 124 6.87 1.04 0.12
CA ASP A 124 7.66 0.03 0.81
C ASP A 124 8.32 0.60 2.07
N TYR A 125 8.55 -0.26 3.06
CA TYR A 125 9.06 0.11 4.37
C TYR A 125 10.39 -0.59 4.63
N SER A 126 11.41 0.14 5.09
CA SER A 126 12.70 -0.43 5.46
C SER A 126 13.06 -0.04 6.90
N THR A 127 12.99 -1.03 7.80
CA THR A 127 13.40 -0.87 9.21
C THR A 127 14.89 -0.59 9.29
N VAL A 128 15.71 -1.30 8.51
CA VAL A 128 17.17 -1.18 8.54
C VAL A 128 17.68 0.22 8.15
N LYS A 129 16.93 0.96 7.32
CA LYS A 129 17.26 2.34 6.93
C LYS A 129 16.42 3.41 7.65
N ASN A 130 15.45 3.02 8.47
CA ASN A 130 14.40 3.90 9.00
C ASN A 130 13.73 4.74 7.90
N ASN A 131 13.39 4.09 6.79
CA ASN A 131 12.84 4.74 5.60
C ASN A 131 11.49 4.18 5.20
N ILE A 132 10.67 5.05 4.62
CA ILE A 132 9.49 4.70 3.84
C ILE A 132 9.73 5.22 2.42
N TYR A 133 9.65 4.33 1.43
CA TYR A 133 9.78 4.65 0.01
C TYR A 133 8.39 4.76 -0.60
N ILE A 134 8.08 5.89 -1.21
CA ILE A 134 6.73 6.19 -1.71
C ILE A 134 6.78 6.57 -3.18
N ILE A 135 5.89 5.96 -3.94
CA ILE A 135 5.47 6.47 -5.25
C ILE A 135 4.20 7.30 -5.03
N SER A 136 4.24 8.58 -5.37
CA SER A 136 3.07 9.47 -5.25
C SER A 136 2.39 9.71 -6.59
N SER A 137 1.09 10.01 -6.54
CA SER A 137 0.43 10.68 -7.66
C SER A 137 0.80 12.17 -7.69
N ASP A 138 0.38 12.84 -8.76
CA ASP A 138 0.21 14.27 -8.82
C ASP A 138 -1.09 14.71 -8.14
N GLU A 139 -1.43 15.99 -8.31
CA GLU A 139 -2.61 16.61 -7.72
C GLU A 139 -3.92 16.31 -8.47
N ASP A 140 -3.83 15.85 -9.72
CA ASP A 140 -4.99 15.50 -10.51
C ASP A 140 -5.55 14.13 -10.05
N THR A 141 -6.58 14.20 -9.23
CA THR A 141 -7.24 13.02 -8.66
C THR A 141 -7.95 12.15 -9.71
N TRP A 142 -8.20 12.67 -10.92
CA TRP A 142 -8.82 11.91 -12.00
C TRP A 142 -7.82 11.01 -12.71
N THR A 143 -6.64 11.54 -13.02
CA THR A 143 -5.59 10.77 -13.72
C THR A 143 -4.68 10.01 -12.76
N ASN A 144 -4.49 10.52 -11.54
CA ASN A 144 -3.53 10.05 -10.54
C ASN A 144 -2.17 9.75 -11.20
N LYS A 145 -1.68 10.69 -12.02
CA LYS A 145 -0.44 10.49 -12.77
C LYS A 145 0.70 10.35 -11.79
N ARG A 146 1.50 9.30 -11.94
CA ARG A 146 2.61 9.04 -11.02
C ARG A 146 3.78 9.94 -11.39
N LYS A 147 4.38 10.57 -10.39
CA LYS A 147 5.58 11.40 -10.61
C LYS A 147 6.80 10.50 -10.81
N PRO A 148 7.81 10.91 -11.60
CA PRO A 148 9.01 10.12 -11.87
C PRO A 148 10.02 10.17 -10.69
N PHE A 149 9.51 10.12 -9.46
CA PHE A 149 10.29 10.20 -8.24
C PHE A 149 9.94 9.06 -7.30
N ILE A 150 10.94 8.60 -6.53
CA ILE A 150 10.72 7.87 -5.29
C ILE A 150 10.95 8.83 -4.13
N TYR A 151 9.90 9.08 -3.35
CA TYR A 151 9.97 9.91 -2.16
C TYR A 151 10.41 9.07 -0.97
N ILE A 152 11.30 9.63 -0.15
CA ILE A 152 11.85 8.97 1.03
C ILE A 152 11.41 9.75 2.25
N TYR A 153 10.74 9.06 3.17
CA TYR A 153 10.33 9.60 4.46
C TYR A 153 11.02 8.84 5.58
N ASN A 154 11.23 9.53 6.71
CA ASN A 154 11.69 8.89 7.92
C ASN A 154 10.55 8.04 8.49
N SER A 155 10.82 6.76 8.73
CA SER A 155 9.78 5.85 9.21
C SER A 155 9.29 6.21 10.61
N ASN A 156 10.13 6.75 11.49
CA ASN A 156 9.76 6.97 12.90
C ASN A 156 8.86 8.20 13.08
N ASN A 157 9.11 9.29 12.35
CA ASN A 157 8.40 10.55 12.52
C ASN A 157 7.64 11.04 11.28
N LEU A 158 7.64 10.24 10.19
CA LEU A 158 6.94 10.52 8.94
C LEU A 158 7.42 11.79 8.21
N LEU A 159 8.54 12.38 8.61
CA LEU A 159 9.09 13.58 7.96
C LEU A 159 9.74 13.22 6.62
N PHE A 160 9.54 14.07 5.63
CA PHE A 160 10.23 13.97 4.34
C PHE A 160 11.74 14.08 4.53
N LYS A 161 12.51 13.20 3.88
CA LYS A 161 13.97 13.21 3.88
C LYS A 161 14.51 13.73 2.56
N SER A 162 14.14 13.06 1.46
CA SER A 162 14.63 13.36 0.12
C SER A 162 13.76 12.68 -0.92
N LYS A 163 14.04 12.93 -2.20
CA LYS A 163 13.47 12.16 -3.31
C LYS A 163 14.56 11.80 -4.32
N ILE A 164 14.38 10.68 -4.99
CA ILE A 164 15.25 10.19 -6.05
C ILE A 164 14.51 10.34 -7.38
N GLU A 165 15.12 11.03 -8.35
CA GLU A 165 14.61 11.08 -9.73
C GLU A 165 14.96 9.79 -10.45
N LEU A 166 13.99 9.22 -11.15
CA LEU A 166 14.16 7.99 -11.91
C LEU A 166 14.78 8.28 -13.27
N GLU A 167 15.62 7.35 -13.73
CA GLU A 167 16.27 7.47 -15.04
C GLU A 167 15.22 7.45 -16.16
N LYS A 168 15.41 8.32 -17.16
CA LYS A 168 14.52 8.42 -18.31
C LYS A 168 14.83 7.36 -19.35
N TYR A 169 13.83 7.05 -20.18
CA TYR A 169 13.98 6.15 -21.32
C TYR A 169 14.31 6.94 -22.58
N LEU A 170 15.38 6.57 -23.28
CA LEU A 170 15.68 7.07 -24.63
C LEU A 170 15.01 6.17 -25.66
N VAL A 171 14.06 6.71 -26.41
CA VAL A 171 13.41 6.00 -27.53
C VAL A 171 13.54 6.84 -28.79
N GLY A 172 14.31 6.35 -29.77
CA GLY A 172 14.74 7.15 -30.91
C GLY A 172 15.62 8.32 -30.44
N ALA A 173 15.16 9.54 -30.66
CA ALA A 173 15.86 10.78 -30.27
C ALA A 173 15.22 11.49 -29.05
N ASN A 174 14.16 10.92 -28.46
CA ASN A 174 13.39 11.56 -27.40
C ASN A 174 13.57 10.86 -26.06
N PHE A 175 13.61 11.64 -24.98
CA PHE A 175 13.56 11.13 -23.62
C PHE A 175 12.13 11.11 -23.08
N TYR A 176 11.78 10.01 -22.42
CA TYR A 176 10.49 9.79 -21.78
C TYR A 176 10.69 9.52 -20.30
N ASP A 177 9.86 10.14 -19.46
CA ASP A 177 9.90 9.93 -18.02
C ASP A 177 9.56 8.46 -17.68
N ALA A 178 10.27 7.91 -16.70
CA ALA A 178 9.90 6.65 -16.09
C ALA A 178 8.69 6.85 -15.18
N GLU A 179 7.58 6.20 -15.48
CA GLU A 179 6.41 6.11 -14.61
C GLU A 179 6.56 4.91 -13.67
N PRO A 180 6.79 5.12 -12.37
CA PRO A 180 6.97 4.03 -11.41
C PRO A 180 5.65 3.39 -11.00
N TYR A 181 5.62 2.08 -10.78
CA TYR A 181 4.42 1.35 -10.36
C TYR A 181 4.60 0.60 -9.05
N PHE A 182 5.80 0.07 -8.82
CA PHE A 182 6.16 -0.65 -7.60
C PHE A 182 7.56 -0.26 -7.17
N VAL A 183 7.77 -0.09 -5.87
CA VAL A 183 9.08 0.08 -5.24
C VAL A 183 9.26 -1.01 -4.19
N PHE A 184 10.47 -1.57 -4.13
CA PHE A 184 10.86 -2.56 -3.12
C PHE A 184 12.28 -2.25 -2.66
N SER A 185 12.50 -2.16 -1.36
CA SER A 185 13.81 -2.14 -0.75
C SER A 185 14.29 -3.56 -0.50
N ASN A 186 15.60 -3.79 -0.58
CA ASN A 186 16.15 -5.08 -0.18
C ASN A 186 16.32 -5.17 1.33
N SER A 187 16.43 -6.40 1.84
CA SER A 187 16.61 -6.68 3.26
C SER A 187 17.92 -6.12 3.85
N SER A 188 18.95 -5.90 3.02
CA SER A 188 20.18 -5.22 3.42
C SER A 188 20.03 -3.70 3.53
N GLY A 189 18.93 -3.16 2.99
CA GLY A 189 18.62 -1.73 2.95
C GLY A 189 19.46 -0.91 1.97
N ASN A 190 20.44 -1.49 1.29
CA ASN A 190 21.40 -0.75 0.46
C ASN A 190 20.95 -0.55 -1.00
N SER A 191 19.82 -1.12 -1.40
CA SER A 191 19.25 -0.89 -2.73
C SER A 191 17.73 -0.87 -2.69
N ILE A 192 17.14 -0.09 -3.61
CA ILE A 192 15.73 -0.20 -3.99
C ILE A 192 15.59 -0.65 -5.45
N TYR A 193 14.47 -1.27 -5.74
CA TYR A 193 14.09 -1.85 -7.02
C TYR A 193 12.76 -1.23 -7.44
N VAL A 194 12.74 -0.52 -8.56
CA VAL A 194 11.58 0.21 -9.04
C VAL A 194 11.13 -0.34 -10.38
N PHE A 195 9.92 -0.90 -10.42
CA PHE A 195 9.29 -1.31 -11.66
C PHE A 195 8.63 -0.09 -12.30
N THR A 196 8.98 0.17 -13.55
CA THR A 196 8.56 1.38 -14.27
C THR A 196 8.06 1.04 -15.67
N LYS A 197 7.30 1.98 -16.25
CA LYS A 197 6.93 2.00 -17.67
C LYS A 197 7.22 3.38 -18.26
N ALA A 198 7.30 3.49 -19.59
CA ALA A 198 7.42 4.76 -20.28
C ALA A 198 6.16 5.04 -21.13
N LYS A 199 5.12 5.66 -20.56
CA LYS A 199 3.91 5.97 -21.33
C LYS A 199 4.19 6.99 -22.44
N GLY A 200 3.50 6.84 -23.56
CA GLY A 200 3.66 7.73 -24.74
C GLY A 200 4.95 7.50 -25.54
N SER A 201 5.83 6.58 -25.12
CA SER A 201 7.09 6.27 -25.81
C SER A 201 6.97 5.24 -26.94
N GLY A 202 5.83 4.57 -27.05
CA GLY A 202 5.67 3.35 -27.86
C GLY A 202 5.95 2.06 -27.08
N LEU A 203 6.59 2.14 -25.91
CA LEU A 203 6.96 1.00 -25.03
C LEU A 203 5.89 0.67 -23.97
N VAL A 204 4.61 0.94 -24.24
CA VAL A 204 3.54 0.92 -23.22
C VAL A 204 3.32 -0.45 -22.56
N ASN A 205 3.68 -1.52 -23.28
CA ASN A 205 3.54 -2.91 -22.81
C ASN A 205 4.81 -3.43 -22.13
N GLU A 206 5.90 -2.67 -22.17
CA GLU A 206 7.19 -3.08 -21.66
C GLU A 206 7.38 -2.59 -20.23
N TRP A 207 7.96 -3.46 -19.42
CA TRP A 207 8.33 -3.17 -18.03
C TRP A 207 9.83 -2.99 -17.97
N GLY A 208 10.28 -1.91 -17.31
CA GLY A 208 11.66 -1.73 -16.92
C GLY A 208 11.83 -1.89 -15.42
N LEU A 209 13.03 -2.31 -15.02
CA LEU A 209 13.45 -2.39 -13.62
C LEU A 209 14.65 -1.48 -13.41
N GLN A 210 14.52 -0.48 -12.55
CA GLN A 210 15.64 0.33 -12.10
C GLN A 210 16.10 -0.15 -10.73
N LYS A 211 17.39 -0.50 -10.61
CA LYS A 211 18.06 -0.76 -9.33
C LYS A 211 18.79 0.51 -8.92
N ILE A 212 18.55 1.00 -7.72
CA ILE A 212 19.14 2.23 -7.20
C ILE A 212 19.81 1.92 -5.87
N ASP A 213 21.08 2.27 -5.72
CA ASP A 213 21.85 2.07 -4.48
C ASP A 213 21.65 3.27 -3.51
N ILE A 214 21.52 2.99 -2.21
CA ILE A 214 21.09 3.94 -1.14
C ILE A 214 21.70 3.69 0.24
#